data_AF-A0A0S2FEJ3-F1
#
_entry.id   AF-A0A0S2FEJ3-F1
#
_cell.length_a   1.000
_cell.length_b   1.000
_cell.length_c   1.000
_cell.angle_alpha   90.00
_cell.angle_beta   90.00
_cell.angle_gamma   90.00
#
_symmetry.space_group_name_H-M   'P 1'
#
loop_
_entity.id
_entity.type
_entity.pdbx_description
1 polymer ?
#
loop_
_entity_poly.entity_id
_entity_poly.type
_entity_poly.pdbx_seq_one_letter_code
_entity_poly.pdbx_strand_id
1 'polypeptide(L)'
;MVTRRTFLSASAAAMAAGVVAPFASREAAAAAPQRFTLNLVNASGQNTAYAYVVGLSGGRPLFVRADGGSYYPPSPSSPVTPLGQDCAIALGGHGSSTRVSVPRMYGARIYVVTGSKLNFFVNPGPAIVHPSFLNTSDPNFNKNWTFAEFTFNEYELFSNISYVDFVAAPLGLSLRSLSGRVETIPGLPAGSLDPICYALQQQASREGSAWDSLIQRGSNGLNLRAMSAHYQAGRFQNYLSGYINAVWSKYASTTLTVDTQSGFGRLTARVGGDGLLRFNNGETFARPSTADVLSCDSGPFSLAGASEVRKAIIPRLAAALNRTTLLDNADQPNGEVASRFYRNAQTNHYARLVHERLPDNRGYAFPYDDVSPSGGQDFSGAARSGDPDTLTVTLRALR
;
A
#
# COMPACT_ATOMS: atom_id res chain seq x y z
N MET A 1 -1.27 -22.29 20.60
CA MET A 1 -0.52 -22.66 19.38
C MET A 1 -1.31 -22.23 18.17
N VAL A 2 -0.99 -21.07 17.59
CA VAL A 2 -1.62 -20.60 16.36
C VAL A 2 -1.00 -21.38 15.21
N THR A 3 -1.77 -22.27 14.60
CA THR A 3 -1.31 -23.16 13.52
C THR A 3 -1.27 -22.41 12.18
N ARG A 4 -0.38 -22.84 11.29
CA ARG A 4 -0.04 -22.26 9.97
C ARG A 4 -1.22 -22.00 8.98
N ARG A 5 -2.48 -22.18 9.38
CA ARG A 5 -3.68 -22.06 8.53
C ARG A 5 -4.39 -20.70 8.60
N THR A 6 -4.01 -19.81 9.51
CA THR A 6 -4.57 -18.43 9.57
C THR A 6 -3.82 -17.42 8.68
N PHE A 7 -2.81 -17.86 7.94
CA PHE A 7 -1.88 -16.99 7.19
C PHE A 7 -2.28 -16.74 5.72
N LEU A 8 -3.37 -17.34 5.23
CA LEU A 8 -3.78 -17.26 3.81
C LEU A 8 -4.99 -16.37 3.54
N SER A 9 -5.65 -15.84 4.57
CA SER A 9 -6.84 -14.98 4.45
C SER A 9 -6.59 -13.52 4.84
N ALA A 10 -5.42 -13.19 5.37
CA ALA A 10 -4.97 -11.83 5.56
C ALA A 10 -3.97 -11.51 4.43
N SER A 11 -4.48 -11.24 3.22
CA SER A 11 -3.84 -10.12 2.51
C SER A 11 -3.92 -8.98 3.51
N ALA A 12 -2.78 -8.46 3.96
CA ALA A 12 -2.78 -7.27 4.78
C ALA A 12 -3.57 -6.23 3.98
N ALA A 13 -4.86 -6.08 4.28
CA ALA A 13 -5.52 -4.83 4.06
C ALA A 13 -4.65 -3.91 4.89
N ALA A 14 -3.74 -3.19 4.23
CA ALA A 14 -3.15 -2.03 4.82
C ALA A 14 -4.36 -1.23 5.29
N MET A 15 -4.68 -1.35 6.57
CA MET A 15 -5.46 -0.37 7.27
C MET A 15 -4.52 0.83 7.20
N ALA A 16 -4.55 1.53 6.07
CA ALA A 16 -4.17 2.91 6.00
C ALA A 16 -5.11 3.55 7.02
N ALA A 17 -4.68 3.54 8.28
CA ALA A 17 -5.24 4.36 9.31
C ALA A 17 -4.93 5.75 8.81
N GLY A 18 -5.82 6.27 7.96
CA GLY A 18 -5.76 7.64 7.48
C GLY A 18 -5.57 8.46 8.72
N VAL A 19 -4.39 9.07 8.84
CA VAL A 19 -4.14 10.04 9.89
C VAL A 19 -5.18 11.11 9.63
N VAL A 20 -6.22 11.10 10.48
CA VAL A 20 -7.24 12.14 10.51
C VAL A 20 -6.48 13.41 10.87
N ALA A 21 -6.09 14.17 9.86
CA ALA A 21 -5.57 15.51 10.06
C ALA A 21 -6.61 16.28 10.89
N PRO A 22 -6.20 17.08 11.89
CA PRO A 22 -7.14 17.84 12.69
C PRO A 22 -7.93 18.75 11.75
N PHE A 23 -9.25 18.57 11.76
CA PHE A 23 -10.19 19.36 10.99
C PHE A 23 -10.04 20.83 11.39
N ALA A 24 -9.39 21.63 10.55
CA ALA A 24 -9.75 23.03 10.46
C ALA A 24 -11.25 23.06 10.09
N SER A 25 -12.04 23.79 10.87
CA SER A 25 -13.47 23.99 10.66
C SER A 25 -13.74 24.38 9.21
N ARG A 26 -14.09 23.39 8.39
CA ARG A 26 -14.57 23.62 7.02
C ARG A 26 -16.01 24.07 7.14
N GLU A 27 -16.32 25.21 6.52
CA GLU A 27 -17.70 25.55 6.15
C GLU A 27 -18.38 24.32 5.55
N ALA A 28 -19.69 24.17 5.78
CA ALA A 28 -20.46 23.01 5.36
C ALA A 28 -20.32 22.75 3.85
N ALA A 29 -19.31 21.95 3.49
CA ALA A 29 -19.11 21.48 2.13
C ALA A 29 -20.31 20.61 1.77
N ALA A 30 -20.85 20.79 0.57
CA ALA A 30 -21.86 19.88 0.05
C ALA A 30 -21.33 18.44 0.14
N ALA A 31 -22.16 17.52 0.64
CA ALA A 31 -21.77 16.12 0.75
C ALA A 31 -21.30 15.60 -0.63
N ALA A 32 -20.26 14.77 -0.63
CA ALA A 32 -19.79 14.11 -1.85
C ALA A 32 -20.97 13.40 -2.55
N PRO A 33 -20.95 13.24 -3.89
CA PRO A 33 -22.06 12.57 -4.58
C PRO A 33 -22.25 11.13 -4.07
N GLN A 34 -23.38 10.52 -4.41
CA GLN A 34 -23.64 9.10 -4.06
C GLN A 34 -22.85 8.13 -4.94
N ARG A 35 -22.42 8.60 -6.12
CA ARG A 35 -21.68 7.83 -7.12
C ARG A 35 -20.64 8.71 -7.80
N PHE A 36 -19.54 8.11 -8.23
CA PHE A 36 -18.58 8.73 -9.15
C PHE A 36 -18.47 7.90 -10.44
N THR A 37 -17.90 8.49 -11.48
CA THR A 37 -17.56 7.78 -12.73
C THR A 37 -16.17 7.17 -12.62
N LEU A 38 -16.07 5.86 -12.70
CA LEU A 38 -14.80 5.17 -12.90
C LEU A 38 -14.54 5.03 -14.40
N ASN A 39 -13.46 5.62 -14.89
CA ASN A 39 -13.01 5.52 -16.28
C ASN A 39 -11.76 4.63 -16.35
N LEU A 40 -11.89 3.44 -16.94
CA LEU A 40 -10.84 2.43 -17.01
C LEU A 40 -10.19 2.48 -18.39
N VAL A 41 -8.89 2.78 -18.46
CA VAL A 41 -8.14 2.92 -19.71
C VAL A 41 -7.21 1.73 -19.90
N ASN A 42 -7.32 1.06 -21.05
CA ASN A 42 -6.43 -0.03 -21.43
C ASN A 42 -5.22 0.48 -22.23
N ALA A 43 -4.15 0.86 -21.53
CA ALA A 43 -2.84 1.17 -22.12
C ALA A 43 -1.84 0.01 -21.98
N SER A 44 -2.33 -1.23 -21.84
CA SER A 44 -1.51 -2.40 -21.51
C SER A 44 -0.73 -2.99 -22.70
N GLY A 45 -1.04 -2.54 -23.92
CA GLY A 45 -0.62 -3.18 -25.17
C GLY A 45 -1.39 -4.49 -25.48
N GLN A 46 -2.31 -4.92 -24.61
CA GLN A 46 -3.10 -6.13 -24.80
C GLN A 46 -4.50 -5.81 -25.34
N ASN A 47 -4.99 -6.64 -26.26
CA ASN A 47 -6.36 -6.51 -26.81
C ASN A 47 -7.44 -7.08 -25.87
N THR A 48 -7.05 -7.71 -24.78
CA THR A 48 -7.96 -8.33 -23.83
C THR A 48 -7.53 -7.97 -22.42
N ALA A 49 -8.35 -7.19 -21.74
CA ALA A 49 -8.19 -6.85 -20.33
C ALA A 49 -9.56 -6.74 -19.65
N TYR A 50 -9.58 -7.07 -18.36
CA TYR A 50 -10.77 -7.02 -17.51
C TYR A 50 -10.47 -6.26 -16.23
N ALA A 51 -11.48 -5.62 -15.66
CA ALA A 51 -11.44 -5.04 -14.32
C ALA A 51 -12.51 -5.65 -13.42
N TYR A 52 -12.29 -5.55 -12.11
CA TYR A 52 -13.26 -5.90 -11.07
C TYR A 52 -13.19 -4.85 -9.97
N VAL A 53 -14.35 -4.31 -9.59
CA VAL A 53 -14.47 -3.35 -8.48
C VAL A 53 -15.16 -4.05 -7.33
N VAL A 54 -14.46 -4.24 -6.23
CA VAL A 54 -14.93 -5.00 -5.06
C VAL A 54 -14.55 -4.29 -3.77
N GLY A 55 -15.42 -4.33 -2.76
CA GLY A 55 -15.18 -3.73 -1.45
C GLY A 55 -16.35 -3.97 -0.51
N LEU A 56 -16.55 -3.06 0.44
CA LEU A 56 -17.63 -3.13 1.42
C LEU A 56 -18.61 -1.96 1.28
N SER A 57 -19.90 -2.23 1.51
CA SER A 57 -20.94 -1.22 1.63
C SER A 57 -21.89 -1.64 2.75
N GLY A 58 -22.02 -0.80 3.78
CA GLY A 58 -22.81 -1.12 4.98
C GLY A 58 -22.37 -2.43 5.67
N GLY A 59 -21.06 -2.70 5.72
CA GLY A 59 -20.52 -3.95 6.30
C GLY A 59 -20.65 -5.20 5.43
N ARG A 60 -21.25 -5.10 4.23
CA ARG A 60 -21.48 -6.23 3.32
C ARG A 60 -20.55 -6.18 2.12
N PRO A 61 -19.99 -7.32 1.67
CA PRO A 61 -19.27 -7.39 0.41
C PRO A 61 -20.10 -6.93 -0.78
N LEU A 62 -19.49 -6.12 -1.63
CA LEU A 62 -20.10 -5.53 -2.81
C LEU A 62 -19.14 -5.64 -4.00
N PHE A 63 -19.65 -6.14 -5.13
CA PHE A 63 -19.04 -5.97 -6.45
C PHE A 63 -19.83 -4.96 -7.28
N VAL A 64 -19.14 -4.13 -8.07
CA VAL A 64 -19.77 -3.33 -9.12
C VAL A 64 -19.73 -4.11 -10.43
N ARG A 65 -20.86 -4.21 -11.09
CA ARG A 65 -21.03 -4.86 -12.40
C ARG A 65 -20.72 -3.90 -13.55
N ALA A 66 -20.55 -4.44 -14.76
CA ALA A 66 -20.29 -3.65 -15.97
C ALA A 66 -21.37 -2.60 -16.29
N ASP A 67 -22.62 -2.83 -15.88
CA ASP A 67 -23.73 -1.88 -16.02
C ASP A 67 -23.77 -0.80 -14.91
N GLY A 68 -22.82 -0.81 -13.98
CA GLY A 68 -22.83 0.03 -12.77
C GLY A 68 -23.75 -0.50 -11.67
N GLY A 69 -24.41 -1.64 -11.85
CA GLY A 69 -25.23 -2.27 -10.82
C GLY A 69 -24.39 -2.82 -9.67
N SER A 70 -24.99 -2.84 -8.47
CA SER A 70 -24.40 -3.44 -7.27
C SER A 70 -24.75 -4.93 -7.17
N TYR A 71 -23.76 -5.79 -6.96
CA TYR A 71 -23.95 -7.20 -6.63
C TYR A 71 -23.44 -7.50 -5.23
N TYR A 72 -24.33 -7.98 -4.35
CA TYR A 72 -24.00 -8.43 -3.00
C TYR A 72 -24.01 -9.96 -2.98
N PRO A 73 -22.85 -10.63 -2.94
CA PRO A 73 -22.80 -12.08 -2.95
C PRO A 73 -23.51 -12.67 -1.72
N PRO A 74 -24.33 -13.73 -1.86
CA PRO A 74 -24.93 -14.40 -0.73
C PRO A 74 -23.86 -15.14 0.10
N SER A 75 -24.18 -15.47 1.36
CA SER A 75 -23.35 -16.39 2.15
C SER A 75 -23.48 -17.81 1.60
N PRO A 76 -22.39 -18.43 1.10
CA PRO A 76 -22.43 -19.83 0.68
C PRO A 76 -22.43 -20.76 1.90
N SER A 77 -22.75 -22.03 1.67
CA SER A 77 -22.68 -23.10 2.68
C SER A 77 -21.26 -23.63 2.90
N SER A 78 -20.36 -23.46 1.93
CA SER A 78 -18.99 -23.98 1.95
C SER A 78 -17.96 -22.87 1.63
N PRO A 79 -16.74 -22.96 2.18
CA PRO A 79 -15.66 -22.04 1.83
C PRO A 79 -15.20 -22.23 0.38
N VAL A 80 -14.53 -21.21 -0.17
CA VAL A 80 -13.97 -21.20 -1.53
C VAL A 80 -15.04 -21.52 -2.59
N THR A 81 -16.27 -21.04 -2.36
CA THR A 81 -17.37 -21.19 -3.33
C THR A 81 -17.19 -20.16 -4.46
N PRO A 82 -17.22 -20.54 -5.75
CA PRO A 82 -17.08 -19.59 -6.85
C PRO A 82 -18.09 -18.44 -6.76
N LEU A 83 -17.68 -17.24 -7.18
CA LEU A 83 -18.58 -16.09 -7.25
C LEU A 83 -19.78 -16.40 -8.17
N GLY A 84 -21.00 -16.33 -7.63
CA GLY A 84 -22.22 -16.71 -8.35
C GLY A 84 -22.64 -15.78 -9.50
N GLN A 85 -21.97 -14.63 -9.66
CA GLN A 85 -22.22 -13.69 -10.75
C GLN A 85 -20.91 -13.25 -11.37
N ASP A 86 -20.85 -13.18 -12.70
CA ASP A 86 -19.73 -12.58 -13.41
C ASP A 86 -19.75 -11.05 -13.25
N CYS A 87 -18.80 -10.53 -12.48
CA CYS A 87 -18.63 -9.09 -12.26
C CYS A 87 -17.45 -8.50 -13.05
N ALA A 88 -16.97 -9.20 -14.09
CA ALA A 88 -15.92 -8.66 -14.94
C ALA A 88 -16.41 -7.46 -15.77
N ILE A 89 -15.61 -6.40 -15.79
CA ILE A 89 -15.78 -5.22 -16.64
C ILE A 89 -14.76 -5.33 -17.77
N ALA A 90 -15.21 -5.53 -19.01
CA ALA A 90 -14.30 -5.61 -20.15
C ALA A 90 -13.74 -4.22 -20.51
N LEU A 91 -12.42 -4.12 -20.73
CA LEU A 91 -11.74 -2.84 -21.01
C LEU A 91 -11.54 -2.55 -22.51
N GLY A 92 -12.01 -3.44 -23.39
CA GLY A 92 -11.76 -3.34 -24.83
C GLY A 92 -10.29 -3.54 -25.19
N GLY A 93 -9.95 -3.17 -26.43
CA GLY A 93 -8.60 -3.27 -26.96
C GLY A 93 -7.62 -2.23 -26.40
N HIS A 94 -6.37 -2.27 -26.83
CA HIS A 94 -5.42 -1.22 -26.48
C HIS A 94 -5.91 0.15 -26.96
N GLY A 95 -5.81 1.17 -26.10
CA GLY A 95 -6.30 2.53 -26.33
C GLY A 95 -7.78 2.74 -26.00
N SER A 96 -8.54 1.68 -25.74
CA SER A 96 -9.94 1.79 -25.32
C SER A 96 -10.10 2.33 -23.90
N SER A 97 -11.27 2.92 -23.64
CA SER A 97 -11.73 3.29 -22.31
C SER A 97 -13.13 2.76 -22.02
N THR A 98 -13.36 2.25 -20.82
CA THR A 98 -14.67 1.80 -20.34
C THR A 98 -15.09 2.61 -19.11
N ARG A 99 -16.32 3.12 -19.08
CA ARG A 99 -16.85 3.89 -17.95
C ARG A 99 -17.89 3.09 -17.17
N VAL A 100 -17.80 3.14 -15.83
CA VAL A 100 -18.73 2.47 -14.91
C VAL A 100 -19.08 3.41 -13.76
N SER A 101 -20.35 3.47 -13.37
CA SER A 101 -20.78 4.25 -12.20
C SER A 101 -20.57 3.47 -10.90
N VAL A 102 -19.77 3.99 -9.99
CA VAL A 102 -19.37 3.31 -8.74
C VAL A 102 -20.06 3.98 -7.55
N PRO A 103 -20.78 3.23 -6.69
CA PRO A 103 -21.42 3.78 -5.49
C PRO A 103 -20.41 3.98 -4.36
N ARG A 104 -20.83 4.63 -3.28
CA ARG A 104 -20.06 4.66 -2.02
C ARG A 104 -19.74 3.24 -1.52
N MET A 105 -18.47 3.02 -1.25
CA MET A 105 -17.91 1.78 -0.74
C MET A 105 -16.52 2.03 -0.17
N TYR A 106 -16.09 1.20 0.77
CA TYR A 106 -14.82 1.34 1.48
C TYR A 106 -14.05 0.03 1.49
N GLY A 107 -12.75 0.10 1.80
CA GLY A 107 -11.85 -1.05 1.68
C GLY A 107 -11.89 -1.64 0.27
N ALA A 108 -12.04 -0.77 -0.74
CA ALA A 108 -12.34 -1.18 -2.09
C ALA A 108 -11.07 -1.32 -2.92
N ARG A 109 -11.09 -2.28 -3.85
CA ARG A 109 -10.04 -2.56 -4.82
C ARG A 109 -10.60 -2.53 -6.23
N ILE A 110 -9.83 -1.94 -7.13
CA ILE A 110 -10.01 -1.98 -8.58
C ILE A 110 -8.95 -2.94 -9.11
N TYR A 111 -9.29 -4.22 -9.17
CA TYR A 111 -8.43 -5.21 -9.81
C TYR A 111 -8.45 -5.03 -11.31
N VAL A 112 -7.31 -5.18 -11.96
CA VAL A 112 -7.19 -5.24 -13.42
C VAL A 112 -6.33 -6.42 -13.81
N VAL A 113 -6.68 -7.09 -14.89
CA VAL A 113 -6.01 -8.29 -15.39
C VAL A 113 -5.96 -8.28 -16.92
N THR A 114 -4.88 -8.80 -17.51
CA THR A 114 -4.74 -8.97 -18.96
C THR A 114 -4.88 -10.43 -19.38
N GLY A 115 -5.33 -10.65 -20.61
CA GLY A 115 -5.46 -11.97 -21.25
C GLY A 115 -6.69 -12.77 -20.82
N SER A 116 -6.93 -12.96 -19.52
CA SER A 116 -8.06 -13.75 -19.01
C SER A 116 -8.68 -13.16 -17.73
N LYS A 117 -9.93 -13.54 -17.45
CA LYS A 117 -10.69 -13.12 -16.26
C LYS A 117 -10.06 -13.61 -14.96
N LEU A 118 -10.25 -12.88 -13.86
CA LEU A 118 -9.91 -13.33 -12.50
C LEU A 118 -10.98 -14.28 -11.96
N ASN A 119 -10.56 -15.21 -11.10
CA ASN A 119 -11.43 -16.09 -10.34
C ASN A 119 -11.57 -15.53 -8.92
N PHE A 120 -12.79 -15.17 -8.52
CA PHE A 120 -13.13 -14.79 -7.15
C PHE A 120 -13.93 -15.91 -6.49
N PHE A 121 -13.76 -16.04 -5.18
CA PHE A 121 -14.52 -16.98 -4.37
C PHE A 121 -15.13 -16.28 -3.15
N VAL A 122 -16.08 -16.95 -2.51
CA VAL A 122 -16.80 -16.48 -1.33
C VAL A 122 -16.74 -17.56 -0.26
N ASN A 123 -16.47 -17.17 0.97
CA ASN A 123 -16.57 -18.00 2.17
C ASN A 123 -17.87 -17.70 2.93
N PRO A 124 -18.37 -18.62 3.78
CA PRO A 124 -19.51 -18.34 4.67
C PRO A 124 -19.28 -17.06 5.49
N GLY A 125 -20.32 -16.26 5.67
CA GLY A 125 -20.22 -14.93 6.31
C GLY A 125 -21.21 -13.93 5.73
N PRO A 126 -21.17 -13.58 4.42
CA PRO A 126 -20.18 -13.90 3.37
C PRO A 126 -18.86 -13.12 3.53
N ALA A 127 -17.75 -13.73 3.11
CA ALA A 127 -16.44 -13.06 3.00
C ALA A 127 -15.80 -13.32 1.64
N ILE A 128 -15.25 -12.27 0.99
CA ILE A 128 -14.61 -12.42 -0.33
C ILE A 128 -13.22 -13.02 -0.17
N VAL A 129 -12.95 -14.05 -0.96
CA VAL A 129 -11.59 -14.57 -1.17
C VAL A 129 -11.00 -13.82 -2.36
N HIS A 130 -10.08 -12.90 -2.05
CA HIS A 130 -9.35 -12.13 -3.05
C HIS A 130 -8.26 -12.97 -3.74
N PRO A 131 -7.82 -12.60 -4.96
CA PRO A 131 -6.68 -13.24 -5.62
C PRO A 131 -5.44 -13.28 -4.72
N SER A 132 -4.86 -14.46 -4.53
CA SER A 132 -3.64 -14.61 -3.76
C SER A 132 -2.42 -14.63 -4.68
N PHE A 133 -1.48 -13.72 -4.44
CA PHE A 133 -0.14 -13.80 -5.04
C PHE A 133 0.84 -14.60 -4.16
N LEU A 134 0.46 -14.99 -2.94
CA LEU A 134 1.31 -15.76 -2.03
C LEU A 134 1.12 -17.27 -2.17
N ASN A 135 -0.07 -17.69 -2.58
CA ASN A 135 -0.40 -19.09 -2.82
C ASN A 135 -0.14 -19.44 -4.30
N THR A 136 0.91 -20.20 -4.58
CA THR A 136 1.27 -20.63 -5.94
C THR A 136 0.21 -21.52 -6.59
N SER A 137 -0.68 -22.14 -5.80
CA SER A 137 -1.82 -22.92 -6.27
C SER A 137 -3.08 -22.08 -6.51
N ASP A 138 -3.05 -20.76 -6.24
CA ASP A 138 -4.18 -19.89 -6.54
C ASP A 138 -4.42 -19.83 -8.06
N PRO A 139 -5.67 -19.96 -8.55
CA PRO A 139 -5.97 -19.92 -9.98
C PRO A 139 -5.60 -18.60 -10.66
N ASN A 140 -5.33 -17.54 -9.89
CA ASN A 140 -4.90 -16.23 -10.37
C ASN A 140 -3.39 -16.01 -10.24
N PHE A 141 -2.62 -16.93 -9.65
CA PHE A 141 -1.19 -16.72 -9.37
C PHE A 141 -0.39 -16.36 -10.63
N ASN A 142 -0.57 -17.16 -11.70
CA ASN A 142 0.14 -16.99 -12.99
C ASN A 142 -0.48 -15.93 -13.91
N LYS A 143 -1.57 -15.26 -13.50
CA LYS A 143 -2.19 -14.20 -14.31
C LYS A 143 -1.49 -12.86 -14.08
N ASN A 144 -1.44 -12.03 -15.13
CA ASN A 144 -0.91 -10.68 -15.06
C ASN A 144 -1.99 -9.74 -14.52
N TRP A 145 -2.06 -9.59 -13.21
CA TRP A 145 -2.99 -8.69 -12.52
C TRP A 145 -2.30 -7.79 -11.51
N THR A 146 -2.95 -6.67 -11.23
CA THR A 146 -2.59 -5.67 -10.24
C THR A 146 -3.87 -5.03 -9.71
N PHE A 147 -3.77 -4.09 -8.77
CA PHE A 147 -4.93 -3.35 -8.28
C PHE A 147 -4.57 -1.93 -7.83
N ALA A 148 -5.56 -1.05 -7.87
CA ALA A 148 -5.58 0.20 -7.12
C ALA A 148 -6.61 0.10 -5.99
N GLU A 149 -6.50 0.96 -4.99
CA GLU A 149 -7.39 0.99 -3.83
C GLU A 149 -8.17 2.30 -3.79
N PHE A 150 -9.37 2.25 -3.19
CA PHE A 150 -10.10 3.46 -2.86
C PHE A 150 -11.03 3.28 -1.66
N THR A 151 -11.39 4.41 -1.07
CA THR A 151 -12.52 4.56 -0.17
C THR A 151 -13.35 5.74 -0.63
N PHE A 152 -14.66 5.54 -0.76
CA PHE A 152 -15.61 6.56 -1.16
C PHE A 152 -16.76 6.63 -0.16
N ASN A 153 -16.86 7.77 0.53
CA ASN A 153 -17.84 8.04 1.57
C ASN A 153 -18.54 9.40 1.34
N GLU A 154 -19.24 9.91 2.33
CA GLU A 154 -19.93 11.20 2.28
C GLU A 154 -19.03 12.43 2.27
N TYR A 155 -17.76 12.28 2.65
CA TYR A 155 -16.78 13.36 2.77
C TYR A 155 -15.85 13.44 1.56
N GLU A 156 -15.39 12.29 1.04
CA GLU A 156 -14.44 12.25 -0.07
C GLU A 156 -14.39 10.89 -0.79
N LEU A 157 -13.82 10.92 -1.99
CA LEU A 157 -13.14 9.80 -2.62
C LEU A 157 -11.64 9.94 -2.37
N PHE A 158 -11.05 8.95 -1.71
CA PHE A 158 -9.61 8.76 -1.58
C PHE A 158 -9.19 7.54 -2.41
N SER A 159 -8.15 7.65 -3.22
CA SER A 159 -7.66 6.56 -4.08
C SER A 159 -6.14 6.54 -4.15
N ASN A 160 -5.54 5.35 -4.21
CA ASN A 160 -4.09 5.18 -4.20
C ASN A 160 -3.64 3.99 -5.07
N ILE A 161 -2.40 4.08 -5.56
CA ILE A 161 -1.65 2.93 -6.06
C ILE A 161 -0.82 2.41 -4.90
N SER A 162 -0.85 1.09 -4.66
CA SER A 162 -0.09 0.46 -3.59
C SER A 162 0.95 -0.50 -4.17
N TYR A 163 2.20 -0.29 -3.78
CA TYR A 163 3.31 -1.22 -3.94
C TYR A 163 3.70 -1.85 -2.60
N VAL A 164 2.87 -1.70 -1.56
CA VAL A 164 3.08 -2.34 -0.25
C VAL A 164 3.13 -3.84 -0.43
N ASP A 165 2.28 -4.38 -1.29
CA ASP A 165 2.21 -5.82 -1.51
C ASP A 165 3.29 -6.26 -2.52
N PHE A 166 3.23 -5.69 -3.72
CA PHE A 166 4.13 -5.99 -4.83
C PHE A 166 4.07 -4.92 -5.94
N VAL A 167 5.11 -4.89 -6.76
CA VAL A 167 5.09 -4.29 -8.10
C VAL A 167 4.63 -5.34 -9.12
N ALA A 168 3.69 -4.97 -9.98
CA ALA A 168 3.25 -5.75 -11.13
C ALA A 168 3.00 -4.81 -12.33
N ALA A 169 1.98 -5.06 -13.14
CA ALA A 169 1.62 -4.17 -14.24
C ALA A 169 1.39 -2.75 -13.70
N PRO A 170 2.03 -1.71 -14.28
CA PRO A 170 1.92 -0.37 -13.74
C PRO A 170 0.52 0.23 -13.91
N LEU A 171 0.12 1.05 -12.95
CA LEU A 171 -1.11 1.83 -12.98
C LEU A 171 -0.80 3.32 -12.96
N GLY A 172 -1.73 4.12 -13.48
CA GLY A 172 -1.78 5.57 -13.26
C GLY A 172 -3.19 5.99 -12.84
N LEU A 173 -3.30 7.01 -12.00
CA LEU A 173 -4.56 7.58 -11.53
C LEU A 173 -4.70 9.03 -11.98
N SER A 174 -5.92 9.43 -12.32
CA SER A 174 -6.30 10.84 -12.48
C SER A 174 -7.69 11.06 -11.91
N LEU A 175 -7.81 11.88 -10.87
CA LEU A 175 -9.07 12.21 -10.22
C LEU A 175 -9.49 13.63 -10.60
N ARG A 176 -10.59 13.74 -11.35
CA ARG A 176 -11.26 15.02 -11.66
C ARG A 176 -12.39 15.25 -10.68
N SER A 177 -12.46 16.44 -10.11
CA SER A 177 -13.58 16.91 -9.30
C SER A 177 -14.66 17.59 -10.13
N LEU A 178 -15.87 17.73 -9.57
CA LEU A 178 -16.98 18.50 -10.14
C LEU A 178 -16.62 19.98 -10.30
N SER A 179 -15.76 20.51 -9.42
CA SER A 179 -15.17 21.86 -9.54
C SER A 179 -14.11 22.00 -10.65
N GLY A 180 -13.74 20.92 -11.33
CA GLY A 180 -12.77 20.91 -12.43
C GLY A 180 -11.30 20.75 -12.00
N ARG A 181 -11.01 20.63 -10.70
CA ARG A 181 -9.65 20.30 -10.21
C ARG A 181 -9.28 18.89 -10.66
N VAL A 182 -8.03 18.73 -11.10
CA VAL A 182 -7.49 17.42 -11.48
C VAL A 182 -6.26 17.12 -10.64
N GLU A 183 -6.27 15.96 -9.99
CA GLU A 183 -5.11 15.40 -9.29
C GLU A 183 -4.64 14.16 -10.03
N THR A 184 -3.35 14.11 -10.39
CA THR A 184 -2.77 13.00 -11.15
C THR A 184 -1.68 12.31 -10.33
N ILE A 185 -1.76 10.98 -10.29
CA ILE A 185 -0.72 10.09 -9.80
C ILE A 185 -0.20 9.30 -11.01
N PRO A 186 0.98 9.64 -11.54
CA PRO A 186 1.51 9.01 -12.75
C PRO A 186 1.71 7.50 -12.58
N GLY A 187 2.11 7.10 -11.36
CA GLY A 187 2.55 5.76 -11.00
C GLY A 187 3.82 5.34 -11.75
N LEU A 188 4.19 4.08 -11.61
CA LEU A 188 5.32 3.53 -12.36
C LEU A 188 5.11 3.66 -13.89
N PRO A 189 6.16 4.00 -14.66
CA PRO A 189 6.12 3.96 -16.12
C PRO A 189 5.82 2.56 -16.66
N ALA A 190 5.34 2.48 -17.90
CA ALA A 190 5.17 1.21 -18.60
C ALA A 190 6.48 0.40 -18.62
N GLY A 191 6.39 -0.92 -18.45
CA GLY A 191 7.57 -1.80 -18.47
C GLY A 191 8.45 -1.75 -17.22
N SER A 192 8.01 -1.12 -16.12
CA SER A 192 8.86 -0.92 -14.94
C SER A 192 9.19 -2.20 -14.15
N LEU A 193 8.43 -3.29 -14.31
CA LEU A 193 8.64 -4.51 -13.52
C LEU A 193 10.03 -5.11 -13.78
N ASP A 194 10.40 -5.32 -15.05
CA ASP A 194 11.64 -6.02 -15.39
C ASP A 194 12.90 -5.26 -14.94
N PRO A 195 13.00 -3.92 -15.12
CA PRO A 195 14.09 -3.13 -14.56
C PRO A 195 14.16 -3.17 -13.02
N ILE A 196 13.03 -3.23 -12.32
CA ILE A 196 13.01 -3.35 -10.85
C ILE A 196 13.49 -4.74 -10.43
N CYS A 197 13.00 -5.81 -11.07
CA CYS A 197 13.48 -7.16 -10.83
C CYS A 197 14.99 -7.29 -11.09
N TYR A 198 15.47 -6.73 -12.20
CA TYR A 198 16.91 -6.70 -12.50
C TYR A 198 17.70 -5.98 -11.41
N ALA A 199 17.25 -4.81 -10.97
CA ALA A 199 17.94 -4.05 -9.93
C ALA A 199 17.95 -4.77 -8.57
N LEU A 200 16.89 -5.50 -8.21
CA LEU A 200 16.86 -6.37 -7.03
C LEU A 200 17.92 -7.48 -7.12
N GLN A 201 18.08 -8.10 -8.29
CA GLN A 201 19.14 -9.11 -8.51
C GLN A 201 20.54 -8.51 -8.39
N GLN A 202 20.74 -7.32 -8.94
CA GLN A 202 22.02 -6.60 -8.80
C GLN A 202 22.30 -6.25 -7.34
N GLN A 203 21.29 -5.81 -6.58
CA GLN A 203 21.44 -5.50 -5.17
C GLN A 203 21.81 -6.75 -4.35
N ALA A 204 21.10 -7.86 -4.57
CA ALA A 204 21.40 -9.15 -3.95
C ALA A 204 22.85 -9.58 -4.21
N SER A 205 23.30 -9.47 -5.47
CA SER A 205 24.67 -9.86 -5.87
C SER A 205 25.74 -8.97 -5.22
N ARG A 206 25.48 -7.66 -5.09
CA ARG A 206 26.43 -6.70 -4.52
C ARG A 206 26.68 -6.89 -3.03
N GLU A 207 25.68 -7.35 -2.30
CA GLU A 207 25.71 -7.39 -0.83
C GLU A 207 25.64 -8.80 -0.24
N GLY A 208 25.41 -9.82 -1.08
CA GLY A 208 25.09 -11.17 -0.59
C GLY A 208 23.76 -11.24 0.16
N SER A 209 22.80 -10.38 -0.18
CA SER A 209 21.49 -10.26 0.46
C SER A 209 20.39 -10.97 -0.34
N ALA A 210 19.19 -11.10 0.24
CA ALA A 210 18.09 -11.86 -0.35
C ALA A 210 17.12 -11.03 -1.21
N TRP A 211 17.53 -9.88 -1.74
CA TRP A 211 16.63 -8.99 -2.52
C TRP A 211 16.07 -9.64 -3.78
N ASP A 212 16.80 -10.57 -4.40
CA ASP A 212 16.38 -11.34 -5.57
C ASP A 212 15.26 -12.34 -5.25
N SER A 213 15.17 -12.81 -4.00
CA SER A 213 14.11 -13.71 -3.52
C SER A 213 12.71 -13.09 -3.54
N LEU A 214 12.61 -11.78 -3.74
CA LEU A 214 11.36 -11.04 -3.86
C LEU A 214 10.71 -11.18 -5.23
N ILE A 215 11.45 -11.70 -6.22
CA ILE A 215 10.98 -11.81 -7.60
C ILE A 215 10.13 -13.08 -7.77
N GLN A 216 8.87 -12.90 -8.14
CA GLN A 216 8.01 -14.00 -8.54
C GLN A 216 8.04 -14.16 -10.05
N ARG A 217 8.31 -15.38 -10.52
CA ARG A 217 8.31 -15.75 -11.94
C ARG A 217 7.15 -16.67 -12.27
N GLY A 218 6.63 -16.55 -13.48
CA GLY A 218 5.62 -17.44 -14.02
C GLY A 218 6.23 -18.75 -14.51
N SER A 219 5.37 -19.68 -14.89
CA SER A 219 5.79 -20.97 -15.47
C SER A 219 6.64 -20.85 -16.74
N ASN A 220 6.54 -19.72 -17.45
CA ASN A 220 7.34 -19.39 -18.63
C ASN A 220 8.69 -18.71 -18.29
N GLY A 221 9.04 -18.56 -17.02
CA GLY A 221 10.27 -17.93 -16.56
C GLY A 221 10.25 -16.39 -16.56
N LEU A 222 9.21 -15.75 -17.08
CA LEU A 222 9.08 -14.29 -17.05
C LEU A 222 8.70 -13.78 -15.66
N ASN A 223 9.10 -12.55 -15.33
CA ASN A 223 8.69 -11.91 -14.10
C ASN A 223 7.16 -11.67 -14.10
N LEU A 224 6.51 -12.07 -13.02
CA LEU A 224 5.12 -11.75 -12.73
C LEU A 224 5.03 -10.53 -11.82
N ARG A 225 5.85 -10.52 -10.76
CA ARG A 225 5.80 -9.53 -9.68
C ARG A 225 7.16 -9.37 -9.01
N ALA A 226 7.40 -8.22 -8.41
CA ALA A 226 8.42 -8.01 -7.38
C ALA A 226 7.71 -7.74 -6.06
N MET A 227 7.79 -8.64 -5.09
CA MET A 227 7.11 -8.52 -3.80
C MET A 227 7.83 -7.55 -2.86
N SER A 228 7.09 -6.89 -1.98
CA SER A 228 7.70 -6.19 -0.85
C SER A 228 8.40 -7.17 0.09
N ALA A 229 9.47 -6.70 0.72
CA ALA A 229 10.35 -7.54 1.52
C ALA A 229 9.70 -8.14 2.76
N HIS A 230 8.60 -7.55 3.26
CA HIS A 230 7.95 -8.02 4.47
C HIS A 230 7.33 -9.43 4.33
N TYR A 231 6.95 -9.87 3.12
CA TYR A 231 6.49 -11.25 2.88
C TYR A 231 7.61 -12.29 2.94
N GLN A 232 8.86 -11.86 2.87
CA GLN A 232 10.05 -12.70 2.95
C GLN A 232 10.96 -12.23 4.09
N ALA A 233 10.43 -11.57 5.12
CA ALA A 233 11.22 -10.97 6.19
C ALA A 233 12.20 -11.96 6.86
N GLY A 234 11.84 -13.25 6.92
CA GLY A 234 12.71 -14.32 7.42
C GLY A 234 14.00 -14.53 6.63
N ARG A 235 14.08 -14.05 5.38
CA ARG A 235 15.30 -14.06 4.55
C ARG A 235 16.21 -12.86 4.79
N PHE A 236 15.70 -11.82 5.46
CA PHE A 236 16.41 -10.60 5.80
C PHE A 236 16.78 -10.56 7.29
N GLN A 237 16.93 -11.71 7.94
CA GLN A 237 17.31 -11.77 9.35
C GLN A 237 18.56 -10.95 9.60
N ASN A 238 18.47 -10.03 10.56
CA ASN A 238 19.53 -9.11 10.97
C ASN A 238 20.04 -8.13 9.89
N TYR A 239 19.43 -8.07 8.71
CA TYR A 239 19.92 -7.25 7.60
C TYR A 239 20.00 -5.75 7.97
N LEU A 240 19.07 -5.23 8.77
CA LEU A 240 19.09 -3.85 9.28
C LEU A 240 19.70 -3.69 10.67
N SER A 241 20.21 -4.77 11.30
CA SER A 241 20.64 -4.73 12.70
C SER A 241 21.77 -3.73 12.94
N GLY A 242 22.71 -3.56 12.00
CA GLY A 242 23.77 -2.57 12.11
C GLY A 242 23.23 -1.14 12.20
N TYR A 243 22.32 -0.78 11.30
CA TYR A 243 21.66 0.53 11.30
C TYR A 243 20.81 0.75 12.56
N ILE A 244 19.99 -0.23 12.93
CA ILE A 244 19.12 -0.16 14.11
C ILE A 244 19.96 0.01 15.39
N ASN A 245 21.08 -0.71 15.51
CA ASN A 245 21.98 -0.56 16.65
C ASN A 245 22.57 0.85 16.73
N ALA A 246 23.03 1.39 15.61
CA ALA A 246 23.55 2.76 15.56
C ALA A 246 22.50 3.79 15.97
N VAL A 247 21.24 3.63 15.53
CA VAL A 247 20.11 4.48 15.94
C VAL A 247 19.92 4.43 17.45
N TRP A 248 19.84 3.23 18.03
CA TRP A 248 19.66 3.06 19.48
C TRP A 248 20.83 3.64 20.28
N SER A 249 22.07 3.45 19.82
CA SER A 249 23.26 4.03 20.44
C SER A 249 23.23 5.56 20.41
N LYS A 250 22.91 6.18 19.27
CA LYS A 250 22.79 7.64 19.15
C LYS A 250 21.80 8.21 20.16
N TYR A 251 20.61 7.62 20.25
CA TYR A 251 19.54 8.13 21.10
C TYR A 251 19.70 7.83 22.59
N ALA A 252 20.76 7.13 23.01
CA ALA A 252 21.16 7.07 24.42
C ALA A 252 21.67 8.45 24.91
N SER A 253 22.43 9.16 24.07
CA SER A 253 22.99 10.48 24.38
C SER A 253 22.25 11.66 23.74
N THR A 254 21.43 11.41 22.72
CA THR A 254 20.73 12.44 21.94
C THR A 254 19.22 12.35 22.12
N THR A 255 18.52 13.48 22.18
CA THR A 255 17.06 13.53 22.20
C THR A 255 16.50 13.33 20.79
N LEU A 256 15.64 12.32 20.61
CA LEU A 256 14.74 12.21 19.46
C LEU A 256 13.49 13.04 19.75
N THR A 257 13.00 13.80 18.77
CA THR A 257 11.68 14.43 18.81
C THR A 257 10.79 13.77 17.76
N VAL A 258 9.56 13.42 18.13
CA VAL A 258 8.54 12.90 17.22
C VAL A 258 7.33 13.82 17.27
N ASP A 259 7.06 14.51 16.17
CA ASP A 259 5.79 15.16 15.91
C ASP A 259 4.76 14.11 15.53
N THR A 260 3.78 13.88 16.41
CA THR A 260 2.71 12.92 16.14
C THR A 260 1.72 13.42 15.09
N GLN A 261 1.81 14.71 14.71
CA GLN A 261 0.90 15.43 13.80
C GLN A 261 -0.57 15.15 14.11
N SER A 262 -0.86 15.05 15.40
CA SER A 262 -2.16 14.74 15.98
C SER A 262 -2.31 15.52 17.30
N GLY A 263 -3.41 15.30 18.02
CA GLY A 263 -3.68 15.99 19.29
C GLY A 263 -2.64 15.75 20.40
N PHE A 264 -1.68 14.83 20.21
CA PHE A 264 -0.60 14.58 21.18
C PHE A 264 0.64 15.47 20.98
N GLY A 265 0.70 16.23 19.89
CA GLY A 265 1.77 17.19 19.62
C GLY A 265 3.15 16.54 19.43
N ARG A 266 4.19 17.24 19.91
CA ARG A 266 5.58 16.79 19.80
C ARG A 266 6.02 16.11 21.08
N LEU A 267 6.50 14.87 20.96
CA LEU A 267 6.99 14.05 22.05
C LEU A 267 8.49 13.85 21.93
N THR A 268 9.20 13.78 23.04
CA THR A 268 10.65 13.58 23.05
C THR A 268 11.00 12.22 23.62
N ALA A 269 12.07 11.60 23.12
CA ALA A 269 12.51 10.29 23.55
C ALA A 269 14.03 10.16 23.66
N ARG A 270 14.47 9.28 24.57
CA ARG A 270 15.86 8.83 24.70
C ARG A 270 15.90 7.35 25.05
N VAL A 271 16.98 6.68 24.67
CA VAL A 271 17.22 5.28 25.03
C VAL A 271 17.73 5.22 26.46
N GLY A 272 17.04 4.47 27.31
CA GLY A 272 17.43 4.23 28.70
C GLY A 272 18.53 3.17 28.84
N GLY A 273 19.05 3.00 30.06
CA GLY A 273 20.06 1.97 30.35
C GLY A 273 19.57 0.53 30.17
N ASP A 274 18.26 0.33 30.09
CA ASP A 274 17.59 -0.93 29.76
C ASP A 274 17.43 -1.17 28.24
N GLY A 275 17.92 -0.26 27.41
CA GLY A 275 17.84 -0.34 25.95
C GLY A 275 16.47 0.01 25.36
N LEU A 276 15.52 0.47 26.18
CA LEU A 276 14.21 0.94 25.69
C LEU A 276 14.29 2.40 25.25
N LEU A 277 13.72 2.70 24.08
CA LEU A 277 13.46 4.09 23.68
C LEU A 277 12.25 4.60 24.47
N ARG A 278 12.48 5.53 25.40
CA ARG A 278 11.49 6.04 26.36
C ARG A 278 11.04 7.43 25.96
N PHE A 279 9.75 7.59 25.73
CA PHE A 279 9.13 8.89 25.46
C PHE A 279 8.76 9.60 26.76
N ASN A 280 8.75 10.93 26.73
CA ASN A 280 8.42 11.80 27.86
C ASN A 280 6.97 11.68 28.35
N ASN A 281 6.09 11.03 27.59
CA ASN A 281 4.73 10.67 27.99
C ASN A 281 4.60 9.28 28.64
N GLY A 282 5.72 8.55 28.80
CA GLY A 282 5.74 7.21 29.39
C GLY A 282 5.67 6.04 28.39
N GLU A 283 5.41 6.29 27.10
CA GLU A 283 5.49 5.25 26.08
C GLU A 283 6.91 4.72 25.93
N THR A 284 7.04 3.42 25.64
CA THR A 284 8.34 2.79 25.43
C THR A 284 8.36 1.91 24.18
N PHE A 285 9.50 1.85 23.51
CA PHE A 285 9.72 1.02 22.34
C PHE A 285 10.97 0.18 22.55
N ALA A 286 10.80 -1.14 22.47
CA ALA A 286 11.92 -2.06 22.36
C ALA A 286 12.64 -1.84 21.02
N ARG A 287 13.92 -2.22 20.96
CA ARG A 287 14.69 -2.23 19.72
C ARG A 287 14.01 -3.16 18.70
N PRO A 288 13.62 -2.68 17.50
CA PRO A 288 12.98 -3.50 16.49
C PRO A 288 13.97 -4.47 15.85
N SER A 289 13.45 -5.58 15.34
CA SER A 289 14.14 -6.44 14.39
C SER A 289 14.00 -5.91 12.96
N THR A 290 14.72 -6.51 12.01
CA THR A 290 14.51 -6.21 10.57
C THR A 290 13.09 -6.52 10.12
N ALA A 291 12.46 -7.59 10.62
CA ALA A 291 11.09 -7.95 10.27
C ALA A 291 10.07 -6.91 10.76
N ASP A 292 10.30 -6.34 11.95
CA ASP A 292 9.45 -5.27 12.48
C ASP A 292 9.55 -4.03 11.61
N VAL A 293 10.76 -3.63 11.20
CA VAL A 293 10.94 -2.47 10.31
C VAL A 293 10.27 -2.70 8.97
N LEU A 294 10.54 -3.81 8.28
CA LEU A 294 10.02 -4.03 6.92
C LEU A 294 8.48 -4.19 6.91
N SER A 295 7.90 -4.80 7.95
CA SER A 295 6.45 -5.04 8.03
C SER A 295 5.66 -3.87 8.60
N CYS A 296 6.28 -3.04 9.44
CA CYS A 296 5.62 -2.00 10.22
C CYS A 296 4.50 -2.49 11.17
N ASP A 297 4.39 -3.80 11.43
CA ASP A 297 3.21 -4.40 12.10
C ASP A 297 3.56 -5.41 13.20
N SER A 298 4.84 -5.67 13.46
CA SER A 298 5.28 -6.61 14.49
C SER A 298 6.15 -5.97 15.56
N GLY A 299 6.36 -6.70 16.66
CA GLY A 299 7.21 -6.28 17.76
C GLY A 299 6.80 -4.90 18.30
N PRO A 300 7.72 -3.91 18.34
CA PRO A 300 7.39 -2.57 18.84
C PRO A 300 6.41 -1.78 17.95
N PHE A 301 6.07 -2.26 16.75
CA PHE A 301 5.13 -1.60 15.84
C PHE A 301 3.75 -2.29 15.76
N SER A 302 3.53 -3.36 16.52
CA SER A 302 2.21 -3.99 16.63
C SER A 302 1.16 -3.01 17.19
N LEU A 303 0.01 -2.93 16.51
CA LEU A 303 -1.14 -2.15 16.96
C LEU A 303 -1.99 -2.88 17.99
N ALA A 304 -1.80 -4.20 18.17
CA ALA A 304 -2.53 -4.99 19.15
C ALA A 304 -2.23 -4.48 20.57
N GLY A 305 -3.27 -3.97 21.25
CA GLY A 305 -3.15 -3.39 22.59
C GLY A 305 -2.43 -2.03 22.65
N ALA A 306 -2.13 -1.42 21.51
CA ALA A 306 -1.46 -0.12 21.46
C ALA A 306 -2.40 1.01 21.94
N SER A 307 -1.86 1.93 22.75
CA SER A 307 -2.54 3.18 23.12
C SER A 307 -2.71 4.10 21.91
N GLU A 308 -3.62 5.07 21.97
CA GLU A 308 -3.80 6.04 20.88
C GLU A 308 -2.55 6.87 20.59
N VAL A 309 -1.80 7.24 21.63
CA VAL A 309 -0.53 7.95 21.46
C VAL A 309 0.53 7.04 20.83
N ARG A 310 0.57 5.76 21.19
CA ARG A 310 1.46 4.78 20.54
C ARG A 310 1.14 4.64 19.05
N LYS A 311 -0.15 4.52 18.70
CA LYS A 311 -0.61 4.49 17.30
C LYS A 311 -0.20 5.74 16.53
N ALA A 312 -0.09 6.89 17.20
CA ALA A 312 0.38 8.12 16.58
C ALA A 312 1.92 8.16 16.42
N ILE A 313 2.69 7.52 17.29
CA ILE A 313 4.17 7.45 17.21
C ILE A 313 4.65 6.43 16.17
N ILE A 314 4.04 5.24 16.14
CA ILE A 314 4.48 4.08 15.32
C ILE A 314 4.78 4.47 13.87
N PRO A 315 3.88 5.16 13.13
CA PRO A 315 4.12 5.48 11.73
C PRO A 315 5.43 6.25 11.50
N ARG A 316 5.73 7.21 12.39
CA ARG A 316 6.92 8.08 12.25
C ARG A 316 8.20 7.29 12.42
N LEU A 317 8.27 6.45 13.46
CA LEU A 317 9.44 5.60 13.71
C LEU A 317 9.61 4.58 12.58
N ALA A 318 8.52 3.91 12.18
CA ALA A 318 8.55 2.89 11.14
C ALA A 318 8.98 3.46 9.78
N ALA A 319 8.45 4.64 9.39
CA ALA A 319 8.83 5.30 8.15
C ALA A 319 10.31 5.73 8.15
N ALA A 320 10.77 6.37 9.23
CA ALA A 320 12.15 6.82 9.35
C ALA A 320 13.16 5.65 9.37
N LEU A 321 12.77 4.50 9.93
CA LEU A 321 13.59 3.28 9.87
C LEU A 321 13.61 2.65 8.47
N ASN A 322 12.47 2.58 7.77
CA ASN A 322 12.42 2.08 6.39
C ASN A 322 13.25 2.94 5.44
N ARG A 323 13.15 4.27 5.60
CA ARG A 323 13.90 5.27 4.81
C ARG A 323 15.34 5.44 5.30
N THR A 324 15.70 4.82 6.42
CA THR A 324 17.01 4.93 7.08
C THR A 324 17.44 6.37 7.37
N THR A 325 16.53 7.21 7.88
CA THR A 325 16.79 8.64 8.15
C THR A 325 16.95 8.98 9.64
N LEU A 326 16.61 8.07 10.57
CA LEU A 326 16.74 8.30 12.01
C LEU A 326 18.17 8.64 12.48
N LEU A 327 19.22 8.19 11.79
CA LEU A 327 20.59 8.60 12.11
C LEU A 327 20.89 10.04 11.73
N ASP A 328 20.26 10.57 10.68
CA ASP A 328 20.58 11.88 10.13
C ASP A 328 19.62 12.96 10.63
N ASN A 329 18.40 12.57 11.00
CA ASN A 329 17.35 13.48 11.45
C ASN A 329 16.76 13.04 12.80
N ALA A 330 16.96 13.88 13.81
CA ALA A 330 16.46 13.68 15.17
C ALA A 330 15.10 14.37 15.43
N ASP A 331 14.48 14.95 14.41
CA ASP A 331 13.14 15.54 14.48
C ASP A 331 12.23 14.87 13.45
N GLN A 332 11.38 13.93 13.87
CA GLN A 332 10.62 13.08 12.96
C GLN A 332 9.14 13.46 12.95
N PRO A 333 8.46 13.52 11.79
CA PRO A 333 9.00 13.41 10.43
C PRO A 333 9.44 14.77 9.85
N ASN A 334 9.54 15.82 10.67
CA ASN A 334 9.82 17.18 10.19
C ASN A 334 11.26 17.30 9.64
N GLY A 335 11.46 18.05 8.55
CA GLY A 335 12.79 18.16 7.93
C GLY A 335 13.23 16.94 7.11
N GLU A 336 12.41 15.89 7.04
CA GLU A 336 12.60 14.82 6.08
C GLU A 336 12.45 15.33 4.64
N VAL A 337 13.36 14.92 3.76
CA VAL A 337 13.32 15.26 2.33
C VAL A 337 13.70 14.05 1.51
N ALA A 338 13.01 13.83 0.38
CA ALA A 338 13.16 12.64 -0.44
C ALA A 338 14.61 12.36 -0.87
N SER A 339 15.42 13.40 -1.09
CA SER A 339 16.83 13.27 -1.48
C SER A 339 17.71 12.61 -0.40
N ARG A 340 17.26 12.55 0.86
CA ARG A 340 17.95 11.90 1.99
C ARG A 340 17.45 10.49 2.29
N PHE A 341 16.38 10.03 1.64
CA PHE A 341 15.87 8.68 1.87
C PHE A 341 16.82 7.64 1.29
N TYR A 342 16.90 6.50 1.96
CA TYR A 342 17.60 5.29 1.51
C TYR A 342 19.10 5.51 1.24
N ARG A 343 19.74 6.42 1.97
CA ARG A 343 21.18 6.73 1.83
C ARG A 343 22.09 5.82 2.64
N ASN A 344 21.58 5.13 3.65
CA ASN A 344 22.35 4.11 4.33
C ASN A 344 22.60 2.91 3.40
N ALA A 345 23.79 2.31 3.47
CA ALA A 345 24.16 1.17 2.63
C ALA A 345 23.13 0.03 2.75
N GLN A 346 22.78 -0.34 3.99
CA GLN A 346 21.70 -1.30 4.26
C GLN A 346 20.41 -0.53 4.54
N THR A 347 19.46 -0.58 3.61
CA THR A 347 18.15 0.08 3.74
C THR A 347 17.05 -0.76 3.10
N ASN A 348 15.79 -0.32 3.12
CA ASN A 348 14.72 -0.98 2.39
C ASN A 348 14.91 -0.76 0.87
N HIS A 349 15.73 -1.61 0.23
CA HIS A 349 16.05 -1.47 -1.18
C HIS A 349 14.90 -1.76 -2.12
N TYR A 350 13.91 -2.57 -1.71
CA TYR A 350 12.66 -2.68 -2.46
C TYR A 350 12.02 -1.30 -2.60
N ALA A 351 11.81 -0.59 -1.48
CA ALA A 351 11.21 0.74 -1.51
C ALA A 351 12.07 1.76 -2.27
N ARG A 352 13.39 1.76 -2.05
CA ARG A 352 14.33 2.62 -2.80
C ARG A 352 14.17 2.44 -4.32
N LEU A 353 14.19 1.20 -4.80
CA LEU A 353 14.15 0.89 -6.23
C LEU A 353 12.80 1.20 -6.88
N VAL A 354 11.71 1.09 -6.12
CA VAL A 354 10.37 1.53 -6.58
C VAL A 354 10.35 3.05 -6.72
N HIS A 355 10.79 3.78 -5.68
CA HIS A 355 10.81 5.25 -5.69
C HIS A 355 11.71 5.83 -6.78
N GLU A 356 12.91 5.26 -7.02
CA GLU A 356 13.81 5.68 -8.10
C GLU A 356 13.19 5.58 -9.51
N ARG A 357 12.10 4.81 -9.67
CA ARG A 357 11.38 4.64 -10.93
C ARG A 357 10.08 5.45 -11.00
N LEU A 358 9.62 6.02 -9.89
CA LEU A 358 8.43 6.84 -9.85
C LEU A 358 8.76 8.26 -10.35
N PRO A 359 8.09 8.79 -11.39
CA PRO A 359 8.44 10.09 -11.97
C PRO A 359 8.39 11.27 -10.99
N ASP A 360 7.60 11.14 -9.94
CA ASP A 360 7.36 12.14 -8.92
C ASP A 360 7.77 11.69 -7.50
N ASN A 361 8.43 10.53 -7.37
CA ASN A 361 8.78 9.88 -6.10
C ASN A 361 7.58 9.67 -5.15
N ARG A 362 6.36 9.51 -5.69
CA ARG A 362 5.14 9.27 -4.90
C ARG A 362 4.58 7.87 -5.14
N GLY A 363 4.48 7.07 -4.09
CA GLY A 363 3.90 5.74 -4.14
C GLY A 363 4.14 4.95 -2.85
N TYR A 364 3.15 4.22 -2.37
CA TYR A 364 3.27 3.40 -1.18
C TYR A 364 4.16 2.17 -1.43
N ALA A 365 5.44 2.18 -1.04
CA ALA A 365 6.30 1.01 -1.12
C ALA A 365 6.43 0.23 0.21
N PHE A 366 5.90 0.79 1.29
CA PHE A 366 5.74 0.16 2.61
C PHE A 366 4.54 0.79 3.36
N PRO A 367 4.00 0.18 4.43
CA PRO A 367 2.70 0.58 5.00
C PRO A 367 2.55 2.05 5.46
N TYR A 368 3.66 2.69 5.88
CA TYR A 368 3.66 4.06 6.40
C TYR A 368 4.45 5.02 5.48
N ASP A 369 4.48 4.76 4.18
CA ASP A 369 5.17 5.63 3.21
C ASP A 369 4.45 6.97 2.97
N ASP A 370 3.27 7.15 3.55
CA ASP A 370 2.52 8.41 3.60
C ASP A 370 3.02 9.39 4.65
N VAL A 371 3.84 8.94 5.61
CA VAL A 371 4.43 9.82 6.61
C VAL A 371 5.26 10.89 5.92
N SER A 372 4.88 12.14 6.12
CA SER A 372 5.47 13.31 5.47
C SER A 372 5.67 14.43 6.50
N PRO A 373 6.68 15.31 6.33
CA PRO A 373 6.82 16.50 7.16
C PRO A 373 5.54 17.33 7.20
N SER A 374 5.28 18.01 8.31
CA SER A 374 4.16 18.95 8.39
C SER A 374 4.29 20.05 7.32
N GLY A 375 3.26 20.18 6.46
CA GLY A 375 3.29 21.10 5.32
C GLY A 375 4.22 20.70 4.17
N GLY A 376 4.83 19.51 4.24
CA GLY A 376 5.69 18.95 3.21
C GLY A 376 4.93 18.28 2.07
N GLN A 377 5.67 17.80 1.07
CA GLN A 377 5.15 17.00 -0.02
C GLN A 377 4.64 15.64 0.51
N ASP A 378 3.48 15.21 0.02
CA ASP A 378 2.99 13.85 0.20
C ASP A 378 3.81 12.84 -0.63
N PHE A 379 4.25 11.75 0.00
CA PHE A 379 5.00 10.67 -0.65
C PHE A 379 4.15 9.43 -0.99
N SER A 380 2.88 9.42 -0.61
CA SER A 380 2.02 8.22 -0.70
C SER A 380 1.55 7.89 -2.11
N GLY A 381 1.44 8.91 -2.98
CA GLY A 381 0.89 8.72 -4.33
C GLY A 381 -0.62 8.48 -4.32
N ALA A 382 -1.34 9.19 -3.44
CA ALA A 382 -2.79 9.15 -3.35
C ALA A 382 -3.44 10.40 -3.98
N ALA A 383 -4.62 10.21 -4.59
CA ALA A 383 -5.49 11.29 -5.06
C ALA A 383 -6.77 11.35 -4.25
N ARG A 384 -7.21 12.56 -3.89
CA ARG A 384 -8.42 12.76 -3.06
C ARG A 384 -9.29 13.95 -3.49
N SER A 385 -10.60 13.82 -3.40
CA SER A 385 -11.56 14.90 -3.69
C SER A 385 -12.82 14.75 -2.85
N GLY A 386 -13.31 15.86 -2.30
CA GLY A 386 -14.61 15.92 -1.59
C GLY A 386 -15.82 16.03 -2.52
N ASP A 387 -15.58 16.34 -3.79
CA ASP A 387 -16.55 16.54 -4.86
C ASP A 387 -16.17 15.71 -6.11
N PRO A 388 -15.90 14.40 -5.98
CA PRO A 388 -15.36 13.59 -7.07
C PRO A 388 -16.36 13.46 -8.22
N ASP A 389 -15.87 13.68 -9.44
CA ASP A 389 -16.62 13.43 -10.68
C ASP A 389 -16.14 12.13 -11.33
N THR A 390 -14.87 12.12 -11.75
CA THR A 390 -14.31 11.00 -12.51
C THR A 390 -12.96 10.58 -11.95
N LEU A 391 -12.83 9.31 -11.54
CA LEU A 391 -11.56 8.65 -11.32
C LEU A 391 -11.17 7.88 -12.58
N THR A 392 -10.05 8.24 -13.19
CA THR A 392 -9.47 7.49 -14.29
C THR A 392 -8.37 6.57 -13.77
N VAL A 393 -8.45 5.28 -14.10
CA VAL A 393 -7.39 4.29 -13.83
C VAL A 393 -6.84 3.80 -15.16
N THR A 394 -5.54 4.00 -15.37
CA THR A 394 -4.85 3.58 -16.59
C THR A 394 -4.00 2.35 -16.31
N LEU A 395 -4.34 1.22 -16.92
CA LEU A 395 -3.50 0.02 -16.91
C LEU A 395 -2.42 0.14 -17.99
N ARG A 396 -1.15 0.14 -17.61
CA ARG A 396 -0.01 0.27 -18.54
C ARG A 396 0.59 -1.10 -18.88
N ALA A 397 1.43 -1.11 -19.92
CA ALA A 397 2.14 -2.32 -20.32
C ALA A 397 3.03 -2.83 -19.18
N LEU A 398 2.95 -4.15 -18.93
CA LEU A 398 3.74 -4.82 -17.90
C LEU A 398 5.24 -4.85 -18.24
N ARG A 399 5.53 -4.98 -19.54
CA ARG A 399 6.85 -5.16 -20.13
C ARG A 399 6.87 -4.50 -21.50
#